data_AF-A0A0M2PYW5-F1
#
_entry.id   AF-A0A0M2PYW5-F1
#
_cell.length_a   1.000
_cell.length_b   1.000
_cell.length_c   1.000
_cell.angle_alpha   90.00
_cell.angle_beta   90.00
_cell.angle_gamma   90.00
#
_symmetry.space_group_name_H-M   'P 1'
#
loop_
_entity.id
_entity.type
_entity.pdbx_description
1 polymer ?
#
loop_
_entity_poly.entity_id
_entity_poly.type
_entity_poly.pdbx_seq_one_letter_code
_entity_poly.pdbx_strand_id
1 'polypeptide(L)' 'MNLADITPLILTYNEEENIDRTLSKLTWASQILIIDSYSTDRTLEITQSYSKVRVLQRQFDSFADQCNFGLSQIK' A
#
# COMPACT_ATOMS: atom_id res chain seq x y z
N MET A 1 -19.48 11.10 -6.42
CA MET A 1 -18.20 10.38 -6.36
C MET A 1 -18.48 8.99 -5.83
N ASN A 2 -18.16 7.94 -6.58
CA ASN A 2 -18.34 6.58 -6.10
C ASN A 2 -17.10 6.17 -5.30
N LEU A 3 -17.28 5.56 -4.12
CA LEU A 3 -16.16 5.07 -3.31
C LEU A 3 -15.34 4.01 -4.07
N ALA A 4 -15.96 3.28 -5.00
CA ALA A 4 -15.28 2.29 -5.83
C ALA A 4 -14.23 2.88 -6.77
N ASP A 5 -14.29 4.19 -7.04
CA ASP A 5 -13.35 4.92 -7.91
C ASP A 5 -12.11 5.44 -7.14
N ILE A 6 -12.10 5.30 -5.81
CA ILE A 6 -10.98 5.76 -4.97
C ILE A 6 -10.02 4.59 -4.75
N THR A 7 -8.74 4.82 -5.05
CA THR A 7 -7.64 3.89 -4.75
C THR A 7 -6.78 4.45 -3.62
N PRO A 8 -6.80 3.86 -2.42
CA PRO A 8 -5.84 4.18 -1.38
C PRO A 8 -4.41 3.81 -1.83
N LEU A 9 -3.50 4.77 -1.71
CA LEU A 9 -2.08 4.60 -1.91
C LEU A 9 -1.37 4.64 -0.56
N ILE A 10 -0.64 3.58 -0.22
CA ILE A 10 0.09 3.47 1.04
C ILE A 10 1.58 3.27 0.72
N LEU A 11 2.42 4.12 1.28
CA LEU A 11 3.87 3.90 1.28
C LEU A 11 4.23 3.23 2.61
N THR A 12 5.04 2.19 2.60
CA THR A 12 5.31 1.40 3.82
C THR A 12 6.76 0.93 3.92
N TYR A 13 7.25 0.83 5.15
CA TYR A 13 8.53 0.20 5.48
C TYR A 13 8.53 -0.24 6.95
N ASN A 14 8.61 -1.55 7.19
CA ASN A 14 8.59 -2.17 8.52
C ASN A 14 7.43 -1.69 9.41
N GLU A 15 6.21 -1.91 8.96
CA GLU A 15 4.97 -1.49 9.61
C GLU A 15 4.12 -2.69 10.09
N GLU A 16 4.75 -3.81 10.48
CA GLU A 16 4.01 -5.00 10.92
C GLU A 16 3.04 -4.72 12.10
N GLU A 17 3.35 -3.74 12.95
CA GLU A 17 2.50 -3.33 14.07
C GLU A 17 1.25 -2.53 13.64
N ASN A 18 1.26 -1.90 12.46
CA ASN A 18 0.25 -0.93 12.05
C ASN A 18 -0.47 -1.26 10.74
N ILE A 19 0.14 -2.06 9.86
CA ILE A 19 -0.40 -2.27 8.52
C ILE A 19 -1.73 -3.02 8.56
N ASP A 20 -1.90 -3.99 9.47
CA ASP A 20 -3.14 -4.75 9.62
C ASP A 20 -4.33 -3.88 10.06
N ARG A 21 -4.14 -3.08 11.13
CA ARG A 21 -5.18 -2.15 11.62
C ARG A 21 -5.57 -1.10 10.59
N THR A 22 -4.68 -0.79 9.64
CA THR A 22 -4.93 0.16 8.56
C THR A 22 -5.73 -0.50 7.43
N LEU A 23 -5.26 -1.64 6.92
CA LEU A 23 -5.90 -2.35 5.82
C LEU A 23 -7.31 -2.86 6.18
N SER A 24 -7.51 -3.31 7.42
CA SER A 24 -8.83 -3.73 7.92
C SER A 24 -9.90 -2.62 7.89
N LYS A 25 -9.51 -1.34 7.81
CA LYS A 25 -10.43 -0.19 7.67
C LYS A 25 -10.67 0.24 6.22
N LEU A 26 -9.92 -0.31 5.27
CA LEU A 26 -10.00 0.04 3.85
C LEU A 26 -10.77 -1.01 3.03
N THR A 27 -11.55 -1.88 3.68
CA THR A 27 -12.32 -2.96 3.03
C THR A 27 -13.34 -2.46 2.01
N TRP A 28 -13.74 -1.19 2.10
CA TRP A 28 -14.63 -0.51 1.15
C TRP A 28 -13.98 -0.27 -0.22
N ALA A 29 -12.65 -0.18 -0.29
CA ALA A 29 -11.95 0.10 -1.55
C ALA A 29 -12.08 -1.11 -2.50
N SER A 30 -12.13 -0.83 -3.80
CA SER A 30 -12.10 -1.87 -4.85
C SER A 30 -10.69 -2.44 -5.01
N GLN A 31 -9.66 -1.61 -4.80
CA GLN A 31 -8.25 -1.95 -4.81
C GLN A 31 -7.49 -1.05 -3.83
N ILE A 32 -6.35 -1.53 -3.31
CA ILE A 32 -5.41 -0.78 -2.49
C ILE A 32 -4.03 -0.98 -3.09
N LEU A 33 -3.29 0.10 -3.32
CA LEU A 33 -1.92 0.05 -3.83
C LEU A 33 -0.95 0.32 -2.68
N ILE A 34 -0.02 -0.61 -2.46
CA ILE A 34 1.07 -0.46 -1.50
C ILE A 34 2.40 -0.35 -2.26
N ILE A 35 3.18 0.68 -1.91
CA ILE A 35 4.59 0.79 -2.33
C ILE A 35 5.46 0.50 -1.11
N ASP A 36 6.01 -0.69 -1.08
CA ASP A 36 6.88 -1.17 -0.01
C ASP A 36 8.35 -0.85 -0.28
N SER A 37 9.04 -0.32 0.72
CA SER A 37 10.47 0.02 0.64
C SER A 37 11.38 -1.13 1.07
N TYR A 38 11.04 -2.35 0.65
CA TYR A 38 11.72 -3.59 1.03
C TYR A 38 11.69 -3.85 2.53
N SER A 39 10.48 -3.91 3.11
CA SER A 39 10.31 -4.30 4.50
C SER A 39 10.96 -5.65 4.77
N THR A 40 11.61 -5.77 5.92
CA THR A 40 12.32 -6.97 6.38
C THR A 40 11.60 -7.69 7.51
N ASP A 41 10.47 -7.13 7.96
CA ASP A 41 9.60 -7.68 8.98
C ASP A 41 8.38 -8.39 8.34
N ARG A 42 7.32 -8.63 9.11
CA ARG A 42 6.11 -9.31 8.61
C ARG A 42 5.16 -8.42 7.81
N THR A 43 5.53 -7.16 7.51
CA THR A 43 4.67 -6.24 6.73
C THR A 43 4.19 -6.88 5.43
N LEU A 44 5.11 -7.47 4.64
CA LEU A 44 4.76 -8.08 3.37
C LEU A 44 3.85 -9.30 3.53
N GLU A 45 4.10 -10.15 4.53
CA GLU A 45 3.26 -11.29 4.88
C GLU A 45 1.82 -10.83 5.19
N ILE A 46 1.68 -9.81 6.05
CA ILE A 46 0.38 -9.27 6.43
C ILE A 46 -0.34 -8.68 5.22
N THR A 47 0.33 -7.86 4.40
CA THR A 47 -0.29 -7.25 3.21
C THR A 47 -0.80 -8.28 2.20
N GLN A 48 -0.06 -9.39 2.01
CA GLN A 48 -0.44 -10.47 1.11
C GLN A 48 -1.71 -11.22 1.54
N SER A 49 -2.10 -11.13 2.82
CA SER A 49 -3.36 -11.72 3.31
C SER A 49 -4.62 -10.99 2.85
N TYR A 50 -4.48 -9.76 2.30
CA TYR A 50 -5.59 -8.95 1.83
C TYR A 50 -5.75 -9.05 0.30
N SER A 51 -6.84 -9.69 -0.15
CA SER A 51 -7.07 -9.98 -1.58
C SER A 51 -7.19 -8.75 -2.50
N LYS A 52 -7.52 -7.58 -1.95
CA LYS A 52 -7.65 -6.33 -2.71
C LYS A 52 -6.37 -5.49 -2.74
N VAL A 53 -5.31 -5.95 -2.06
CA VAL A 53 -4.03 -5.25 -1.97
C VAL A 53 -3.14 -5.70 -3.12
N ARG A 54 -2.64 -4.72 -3.88
CA ARG A 54 -1.55 -4.89 -4.84
C ARG A 54 -0.30 -4.25 -4.24
N VAL A 55 0.75 -5.05 -4.06
CA VAL A 55 2.04 -4.57 -3.54
C VAL A 55 3.03 -4.42 -4.68
N LEU A 56 3.72 -3.29 -4.72
CA LEU A 56 4.92 -3.07 -5.53
C LEU A 56 6.07 -2.74 -4.58
N GLN A 57 7.28 -3.21 -4.89
CA GLN A 57 8.47 -2.87 -4.12
C GLN A 57 9.34 -1.88 -4.90
N ARG A 58 9.84 -0.86 -4.20
CA ARG A 58 10.74 0.15 -4.74
C ARG A 58 11.63 0.69 -3.63
N GLN A 59 12.92 0.81 -3.90
CA GLN A 59 13.87 1.39 -2.96
C GLN A 59 13.47 2.82 -2.62
N PHE A 60 13.45 3.15 -1.33
CA PHE A 60 13.18 4.53 -0.91
C PHE A 60 14.39 5.41 -1.18
N ASP A 61 14.18 6.44 -1.99
CA ASP A 61 15.16 7.51 -2.27
C ASP A 61 14.65 8.87 -1.77
N SER A 62 13.38 9.22 -2.07
CA SER A 62 12.72 10.40 -1.52
C SER A 62 11.21 10.16 -1.36
N PHE A 63 10.59 10.90 -0.43
CA PHE A 63 9.14 10.83 -0.25
C PHE A 63 8.38 11.27 -1.51
N ALA A 64 8.86 12.32 -2.19
CA ALA A 64 8.25 12.84 -3.41
C ALA A 64 8.29 11.79 -4.54
N ASP A 65 9.43 11.15 -4.75
CA ASP A 65 9.59 10.16 -5.82
C ASP A 65 8.82 8.88 -5.52
N GLN A 66 8.75 8.46 -4.25
CA GLN A 66 7.94 7.31 -3.84
C GLN A 66 6.44 7.58 -4.05
N CYS A 67 5.95 8.78 -3.70
CA CYS A 67 4.59 9.23 -4.00
C CYS A 67 4.33 9.28 -5.51
N ASN A 68 5.20 9.93 -6.28
CA ASN A 68 5.06 10.08 -7.73
C ASN A 68 5.05 8.72 -8.45
N PHE A 69 5.92 7.80 -8.02
CA PHE A 69 5.91 6.43 -8.51
C PHE A 69 4.57 5.77 -8.20
N GLY A 70 4.07 5.84 -6.97
CA GLY A 70 2.77 5.29 -6.59
C GLY A 70 1.61 5.88 -7.43
N LEU A 71 1.58 7.20 -7.62
CA LEU A 71 0.58 7.88 -8.45
C LEU A 71 0.64 7.41 -9.90
N SER A 72 1.82 7.14 -10.46
CA SER A 72 1.97 6.63 -11.84
C SER A 72 1.38 5.23 -12.05
N GLN A 73 1.10 4.50 -10.97
CA GLN A 73 0.59 3.12 -11.00
C GLN A 73 -0.93 3.03 -10.80
N ILE A 74 -1.58 4.15 -10.49
CA ILE A 74 -3.03 4.27 -10.30
C ILE A 74 -3.64 4.67 -11.64
N LYS A 75 -4.73 4.01 -12.02
CA LYS A 75 -5.48 4.27 -13.25
C LYS A 75 -6.82 4.92 -12.94
#